data_AF-A0A7I9V4L0-F1
#
_entry.id   AF-A0A7I9V4L0-F1
#
_cell.length_a   1.000
_cell.length_b   1.000
_cell.length_c   1.000
_cell.angle_alpha   90.00
_cell.angle_beta   90.00
_cell.angle_gamma   90.00
#
_symmetry.space_group_name_H-M   'P 1'
#
loop_
_entity.id
_entity.type
_entity.pdbx_description
1 polymer ?
#
loop_
_entity_poly.entity_id
_entity_poly.type
_entity_poly.pdbx_seq_one_letter_code
_entity_poly.pdbx_strand_id
1 'polypeptide(L)'
;MRISAASSSVPGIDNAPGPVAGHARTPDPDIRRRMLQPLTHFWEYGQDLDPYSDSERIRDHLFRAVYGTLANVKQLEPETYANLTFDWVAHVPGQGEFRRYRGAYVVTENDIRDHRQFDDVVAWNSGAFCLHYPGHETYDFRLKDWKWDTRDGLPFEIPLRCLYPDGVDNLLAAGKHISVTHVAGSVTKFMGNGAQHAVAAAAAVKVCLCHDVAP
;
A
#
# COMPACT_ATOMS: atom_id res chain seq x y z
N MET A 1 11.06 -5.62 -31.85
CA MET A 1 9.97 -6.27 -31.09
C MET A 1 8.82 -5.29 -31.05
N ARG A 2 7.71 -5.57 -31.75
CA ARG A 2 6.63 -4.60 -31.98
C ARG A 2 5.79 -4.44 -30.71
N ILE A 3 5.74 -3.22 -30.18
CA ILE A 3 4.86 -2.82 -29.09
C ILE A 3 3.46 -2.68 -29.70
N SER A 4 2.60 -3.65 -29.44
CA SER A 4 1.18 -3.55 -29.75
C SER A 4 0.52 -2.66 -28.70
N ALA A 5 0.34 -1.38 -29.02
CA ALA A 5 -0.63 -0.55 -28.31
C ALA A 5 -2.02 -1.13 -28.61
N ALA A 6 -2.61 -1.84 -27.65
CA ALA A 6 -3.99 -2.29 -27.77
C ALA A 6 -4.87 -1.05 -27.87
N SER A 7 -5.50 -0.86 -29.05
CA SER A 7 -6.52 0.16 -29.26
C SER A 7 -7.68 -0.12 -28.30
N SER A 8 -7.96 0.83 -27.39
CA SER A 8 -9.03 0.77 -26.40
C SER A 8 -10.42 1.00 -27.02
N SER A 9 -10.74 0.32 -28.13
CA SER A 9 -11.99 0.51 -28.87
C SER A 9 -13.17 -0.31 -28.33
N VAL A 10 -12.99 -1.03 -27.21
CA VAL A 10 -14.04 -1.81 -26.57
C VAL A 10 -14.08 -1.45 -25.08
N PRO A 11 -15.25 -1.04 -24.54
CA PRO A 11 -15.42 -0.78 -23.12
C PRO A 11 -15.15 -2.02 -22.28
N GLY A 12 -14.41 -1.85 -21.18
CA GLY A 12 -14.33 -2.86 -20.13
C GLY A 12 -15.70 -3.11 -19.50
N ILE A 13 -15.92 -4.37 -19.12
CA ILE A 13 -17.15 -4.87 -18.47
C ILE A 13 -17.39 -4.18 -17.09
N ASP A 14 -16.44 -3.38 -16.62
CA ASP A 14 -16.49 -2.63 -15.35
C ASP A 14 -17.37 -1.36 -15.38
N ASN A 15 -17.90 -0.93 -16.54
CA ASN A 15 -18.71 0.29 -16.67
C ASN A 15 -20.22 0.06 -16.67
N ALA A 16 -20.70 -1.16 -16.38
CA ALA A 16 -22.09 -1.42 -16.02
C ALA A 16 -22.36 -0.96 -14.56
N PRO A 17 -23.61 -1.03 -14.02
CA PRO A 17 -23.88 -0.89 -12.59
C PRO A 17 -23.08 -1.93 -11.75
N GLY A 18 -21.83 -1.57 -11.46
CA GLY A 18 -20.82 -2.39 -10.77
C GLY A 18 -20.27 -3.57 -11.60
N PRO A 19 -18.95 -3.81 -11.62
CA PRO A 19 -18.44 -5.16 -11.87
C PRO A 19 -18.74 -6.07 -10.67
N VAL A 20 -19.36 -7.22 -10.93
CA VAL A 20 -19.19 -8.40 -10.09
C VAL A 20 -17.80 -8.96 -10.42
N ALA A 21 -16.95 -9.11 -9.41
CA ALA A 21 -15.64 -9.73 -9.57
C ALA A 21 -15.76 -11.10 -10.25
N GLY A 22 -15.26 -11.23 -11.48
CA GLY A 22 -15.03 -12.52 -12.12
C GLY A 22 -13.68 -13.09 -11.68
N HIS A 23 -13.64 -14.41 -11.41
CA HIS A 23 -12.57 -15.24 -10.83
C HIS A 23 -11.14 -14.68 -10.61
N ALA A 24 -11.01 -13.61 -9.83
CA ALA A 24 -10.26 -13.71 -8.58
C ALA A 24 -11.32 -13.88 -7.50
N ARG A 25 -11.25 -14.99 -6.74
CA ARG A 25 -12.30 -15.44 -5.81
C ARG A 25 -12.85 -14.26 -5.01
N THR A 26 -14.18 -14.25 -4.92
CA THR A 26 -15.03 -13.49 -3.99
C THR A 26 -14.19 -12.74 -2.96
N PRO A 27 -14.25 -11.39 -2.91
CA PRO A 27 -13.57 -10.66 -1.84
C PRO A 27 -13.88 -11.36 -0.52
N ASP A 28 -12.83 -11.68 0.24
CA ASP A 28 -12.94 -12.40 1.50
C ASP A 28 -14.13 -11.85 2.30
N PRO A 29 -15.08 -12.69 2.75
CA PRO A 29 -16.29 -12.22 3.45
C PRO A 29 -15.98 -11.35 4.68
N ASP A 30 -14.76 -11.37 5.20
CA ASP A 30 -14.29 -10.53 6.31
C ASP A 30 -13.89 -9.10 5.86
N ILE A 31 -13.90 -8.81 4.56
CA ILE A 31 -13.63 -7.49 4.00
C ILE A 31 -14.81 -6.56 4.33
N ARG A 32 -14.53 -5.51 5.14
CA ARG A 32 -15.51 -4.49 5.52
C ARG A 32 -16.26 -3.96 4.30
N ARG A 33 -17.59 -3.83 4.39
CA ARG A 33 -18.51 -3.38 3.32
C ARG A 33 -18.09 -2.12 2.56
N ARG A 34 -17.32 -1.21 3.18
CA ARG A 34 -16.73 -0.01 2.53
C ARG A 34 -15.71 -0.37 1.44
N MET A 35 -14.98 -1.47 1.58
CA MET A 35 -13.99 -1.96 0.62
C MET A 35 -14.62 -2.81 -0.51
N LEU A 36 -15.94 -3.03 -0.45
CA LEU A 36 -16.74 -3.68 -1.52
C LEU A 36 -17.36 -2.66 -2.47
N GLN A 37 -17.22 -1.36 -2.20
CA GLN A 37 -17.63 -0.34 -3.18
C GLN A 37 -16.69 -0.40 -4.38
N PRO A 38 -17.17 -0.08 -5.60
CA PRO A 38 -16.35 -0.01 -6.81
C PRO A 38 -15.34 1.12 -6.65
N LEU A 39 -14.27 0.83 -5.94
CA LEU A 39 -13.21 1.76 -5.59
C LEU A 39 -11.97 1.40 -6.38
N THR A 40 -11.24 2.43 -6.74
CA THR A 40 -10.01 2.42 -7.53
C THR A 40 -8.83 1.73 -6.85
N HIS A 41 -9.04 0.96 -5.78
CA HIS A 41 -7.97 0.24 -5.06
C HIS A 41 -7.34 -0.89 -5.89
N PHE A 42 -7.99 -1.33 -6.96
CA PHE A 42 -7.43 -2.26 -7.93
C PHE A 42 -6.62 -1.58 -9.03
N TRP A 43 -6.63 -0.25 -9.10
CA TRP A 43 -5.97 0.51 -10.15
C TRP A 43 -4.57 0.90 -9.70
N GLU A 44 -3.59 0.13 -10.14
CA GLU A 44 -2.20 0.34 -9.79
C GLU A 44 -1.31 0.06 -10.99
N TYR A 45 -0.27 0.88 -11.13
CA TYR A 45 0.73 0.78 -12.19
C TYR A 45 2.11 1.10 -11.62
N GLY A 46 3.14 0.53 -12.23
CA GLY A 46 4.54 0.78 -11.88
C GLY A 46 5.17 -0.26 -10.97
N GLN A 47 4.55 -1.44 -10.83
CA GLN A 47 5.05 -2.52 -9.98
C GLN A 47 6.40 -3.07 -10.44
N ASP A 48 6.69 -3.00 -11.75
CA ASP A 48 7.97 -3.36 -12.36
C ASP A 48 8.86 -2.13 -12.67
N LEU A 49 8.48 -0.95 -12.19
CA LEU A 49 9.21 0.31 -12.40
C LEU A 49 9.85 0.79 -11.09
N ASP A 50 10.90 1.59 -11.18
CA ASP A 50 11.49 2.20 -9.99
C ASP A 50 10.72 3.48 -9.64
N PRO A 51 9.97 3.51 -8.52
CA PRO A 51 9.15 4.68 -8.20
C PRO A 51 9.95 5.96 -7.94
N TYR A 52 11.27 5.87 -7.75
CA TYR A 52 12.13 7.05 -7.56
C TYR A 52 12.55 7.69 -8.88
N SER A 53 12.76 6.89 -9.93
CA SER A 53 13.23 7.37 -11.23
C SER A 53 12.12 7.42 -12.29
N ASP A 54 11.09 6.58 -12.16
CA ASP A 54 9.94 6.49 -13.08
C ASP A 54 8.67 7.17 -12.54
N SER A 55 8.75 7.96 -11.46
CA SER A 55 7.57 8.53 -10.76
C SER A 55 6.59 9.26 -11.69
N GLU A 56 7.11 10.12 -12.59
CA GLU A 56 6.27 10.87 -13.54
C GLU A 56 5.66 9.96 -14.60
N ARG A 57 6.40 8.96 -15.08
CA ARG A 57 5.88 7.95 -16.01
C ARG A 57 4.75 7.16 -15.37
N ILE A 58 4.89 6.78 -14.11
CA ILE A 58 3.86 6.06 -13.35
C ILE A 58 2.63 6.95 -13.19
N ARG A 59 2.81 8.19 -12.73
CA ARG A 59 1.73 9.19 -12.58
C ARG A 59 0.98 9.38 -13.89
N ASP A 60 1.69 9.66 -14.98
CA ASP A 60 1.08 9.98 -16.26
C ASP A 60 0.35 8.78 -16.86
N HIS A 61 0.85 7.55 -16.61
CA HIS A 61 0.12 6.34 -16.97
C HIS A 61 -1.20 6.20 -16.19
N LEU A 62 -1.17 6.40 -14.88
CA LEU A 62 -2.36 6.38 -14.03
C LEU A 62 -3.35 7.49 -14.42
N PHE A 63 -2.86 8.66 -14.83
CA PHE A 63 -3.69 9.72 -15.40
C PHE A 63 -4.38 9.28 -16.68
N ARG A 64 -3.68 8.61 -17.60
CA ARG A 64 -4.34 8.07 -18.80
C ARG A 64 -5.47 7.11 -18.44
N ALA A 65 -5.29 6.25 -17.45
CA ALA A 65 -6.35 5.36 -16.97
C ALA A 65 -7.55 6.15 -16.39
N VAL A 66 -7.29 7.14 -15.54
CA VAL A 66 -8.32 7.98 -14.90
C VAL A 66 -9.09 8.82 -15.92
N TYR A 67 -8.39 9.69 -16.66
CA TYR A 67 -9.03 10.59 -17.63
C TYR A 67 -9.63 9.83 -18.82
N GLY A 68 -8.95 8.77 -19.29
CA GLY A 68 -9.45 7.92 -20.36
C GLY A 68 -10.75 7.22 -19.97
N THR A 69 -10.87 6.74 -18.73
CA THR A 69 -12.13 6.13 -18.25
C THR A 69 -13.27 7.14 -18.21
N LEU A 70 -13.04 8.36 -17.71
CA LEU A 70 -14.06 9.42 -17.74
C LEU A 70 -14.52 9.71 -19.18
N ALA A 71 -13.58 9.86 -20.11
CA ALA A 71 -13.90 10.10 -21.51
C ALA A 71 -14.71 8.96 -22.13
N ASN A 72 -14.32 7.71 -21.86
CA ASN A 72 -15.01 6.52 -22.36
C ASN A 72 -16.44 6.45 -21.83
N VAL A 73 -16.65 6.62 -20.53
CA VAL A 73 -17.99 6.55 -19.91
C VAL A 73 -18.91 7.63 -20.47
N LYS A 74 -18.41 8.86 -20.65
CA LYS A 74 -19.17 9.93 -21.30
C LYS A 74 -19.52 9.65 -22.75
N GLN A 75 -18.64 8.96 -23.49
CA GLN A 75 -18.90 8.59 -24.87
C GLN A 75 -19.93 7.45 -24.98
N LEU A 76 -19.92 6.52 -24.03
CA LEU A 76 -20.80 5.36 -24.04
C LEU A 76 -22.23 5.69 -23.65
N GLU A 77 -22.41 6.54 -22.64
CA GLU A 77 -23.72 6.96 -22.16
C GLU A 77 -23.76 8.48 -22.00
N PRO A 78 -23.80 9.22 -23.12
CA PRO A 78 -23.72 10.68 -23.12
C PRO A 78 -24.89 11.33 -22.37
N GLU A 79 -26.11 10.81 -22.50
CA GLU A 79 -27.28 11.34 -21.78
C GLU A 79 -27.16 11.14 -20.26
N THR A 80 -26.59 10.01 -19.82
CA THR A 80 -26.41 9.68 -18.40
C THR A 80 -25.27 10.49 -17.77
N TYR A 81 -24.14 10.61 -18.47
CA TYR A 81 -22.88 11.10 -17.89
C TYR A 81 -22.36 12.41 -18.50
N ALA A 82 -23.15 13.14 -19.31
CA ALA A 82 -22.75 14.42 -19.92
C ALA A 82 -22.06 15.38 -18.92
N ASN A 83 -22.65 15.49 -17.72
CA ASN A 83 -22.20 16.40 -16.66
C ASN A 83 -21.28 15.73 -15.62
N LEU A 84 -20.88 14.47 -15.82
CA LEU A 84 -19.92 13.80 -14.93
C LEU A 84 -18.59 14.56 -14.95
N THR A 85 -18.08 14.92 -13.80
CA THR A 85 -16.82 15.67 -13.69
C THR A 85 -16.00 15.13 -12.53
N PHE A 86 -14.68 15.33 -12.60
CA PHE A 86 -13.83 15.09 -11.43
C PHE A 86 -14.01 16.24 -10.45
N ASP A 87 -14.25 15.90 -9.19
CA ASP A 87 -14.14 16.86 -8.08
C ASP A 87 -12.66 17.19 -7.81
N TRP A 88 -11.82 16.16 -7.74
CA TRP A 88 -10.38 16.31 -7.53
C TRP A 88 -9.59 15.10 -8.04
N VAL A 89 -8.36 15.34 -8.51
CA VAL A 89 -7.40 14.29 -8.90
C VAL A 89 -6.06 14.57 -8.23
N ALA A 90 -5.52 13.57 -7.52
CA ALA A 90 -4.21 13.64 -6.89
C ALA A 90 -3.09 13.67 -7.94
N HIS A 91 -2.16 14.62 -7.85
CA HIS A 91 -1.03 14.73 -8.79
C HIS A 91 0.24 14.03 -8.31
N VAL A 92 0.22 13.51 -7.08
CA VAL A 92 1.29 12.68 -6.52
C VAL A 92 0.72 11.28 -6.30
N PRO A 93 1.27 10.24 -6.94
CA PRO A 93 0.76 8.89 -6.77
C PRO A 93 1.02 8.42 -5.33
N GLY A 94 0.04 7.71 -4.77
CA GLY A 94 0.20 7.07 -3.47
C GLY A 94 1.19 5.91 -3.57
N GLN A 95 2.36 6.05 -2.94
CA GLN A 95 3.38 5.01 -2.96
C GLN A 95 3.22 4.05 -1.76
N GLY A 96 3.18 2.76 -2.07
CA GLY A 96 3.05 1.68 -1.10
C GLY A 96 4.39 1.17 -0.55
N GLU A 97 5.47 1.28 -1.33
CA GLU A 97 6.78 0.70 -1.07
C GLU A 97 7.88 1.76 -1.15
N PHE A 98 8.80 1.79 -0.20
CA PHE A 98 9.88 2.77 -0.13
C PHE A 98 11.22 2.07 0.14
N ARG A 99 12.32 2.71 -0.23
CA ARG A 99 13.63 2.39 0.33
C ARG A 99 13.57 2.62 1.83
N ARG A 100 13.89 1.58 2.60
CA ARG A 100 13.96 1.63 4.06
C ARG A 100 15.42 1.48 4.47
N TYR A 101 15.78 2.10 5.59
CA TYR A 101 17.04 1.75 6.23
C TYR A 101 16.95 0.32 6.77
N ARG A 102 18.11 -0.28 7.01
CA ARG A 102 18.20 -1.55 7.72
C ARG A 102 18.52 -1.26 9.19
N GLY A 103 17.59 -1.61 10.07
CA GLY A 103 17.81 -1.49 11.51
C GLY A 103 18.61 -2.68 12.05
N ALA A 104 18.93 -2.60 13.34
CA ALA A 104 19.59 -3.69 14.07
C ALA A 104 18.73 -4.98 14.08
N TYR A 105 17.43 -4.85 13.84
CA TYR A 105 16.54 -5.97 13.55
C TYR A 105 15.62 -5.67 12.36
N VAL A 106 15.24 -6.70 11.60
CA VAL A 106 14.29 -6.60 10.48
C VAL A 106 13.12 -7.53 10.80
N VAL A 107 11.98 -6.97 11.20
CA VAL A 107 10.77 -7.80 11.45
C VAL A 107 10.29 -8.41 10.14
N THR A 108 10.04 -9.71 10.17
CA THR A 108 9.61 -10.51 9.03
C THR A 108 8.13 -10.87 9.12
N GLU A 109 7.57 -11.43 8.04
CA GLU A 109 6.22 -12.00 8.07
C GLU A 109 6.13 -13.16 9.07
N ASN A 110 7.17 -13.99 9.16
CA ASN A 110 7.20 -15.14 10.08
C ASN A 110 7.16 -14.67 11.54
N ASP A 111 7.92 -13.63 11.90
CA ASP A 111 7.87 -13.08 13.27
C ASP A 111 6.45 -12.65 13.66
N ILE A 112 5.70 -12.11 12.70
CA ILE A 112 4.31 -11.68 12.91
C ILE A 112 3.35 -12.88 12.97
N ARG A 113 3.51 -13.88 12.09
CA ARG A 113 2.64 -15.08 12.06
C ARG A 113 2.86 -16.01 13.24
N ASP A 114 4.10 -16.12 13.70
CA ASP A 114 4.50 -17.01 14.78
C ASP A 114 4.41 -16.33 16.16
N HIS A 115 3.90 -15.10 16.23
CA HIS A 115 3.81 -14.29 17.46
C HIS A 115 5.13 -14.23 18.22
N ARG A 116 6.20 -13.93 17.49
CA ARG A 116 7.52 -13.81 18.09
C ARG A 116 7.50 -12.75 19.18
N GLN A 117 7.99 -13.14 20.35
CA GLN A 117 8.22 -12.24 21.47
C GLN A 117 9.60 -11.60 21.37
N PHE A 118 9.68 -10.33 21.76
CA PHE A 118 10.90 -9.55 21.83
C PHE A 118 11.12 -9.02 23.25
N ASP A 119 12.37 -8.94 23.67
CA ASP A 119 12.69 -8.35 24.98
C ASP A 119 12.63 -6.80 24.93
N ASP A 120 12.71 -6.23 23.74
CA ASP A 120 12.80 -4.79 23.48
C ASP A 120 11.54 -4.20 22.81
N VAL A 121 10.36 -4.70 23.15
CA VAL A 121 9.07 -4.22 22.59
C VAL A 121 8.79 -2.79 22.98
N VAL A 122 8.41 -1.98 21.99
CA VAL A 122 8.01 -0.58 22.20
C VAL A 122 6.65 -0.23 21.61
N ALA A 123 6.09 -1.08 20.75
CA ALA A 123 4.74 -0.92 20.23
C ALA A 123 4.09 -2.27 19.91
N TRP A 124 2.76 -2.28 19.91
CA TRP A 124 1.92 -3.39 19.48
C TRP A 124 1.11 -2.95 18.27
N ASN A 125 1.46 -3.45 17.09
CA ASN A 125 0.74 -3.18 15.85
C ASN A 125 -0.39 -4.19 15.66
N SER A 126 -1.33 -3.86 14.78
CA SER A 126 -2.44 -4.74 14.41
C SER A 126 -2.91 -4.47 12.98
N GLY A 127 -3.79 -5.33 12.47
CA GLY A 127 -4.39 -5.20 11.14
C GLY A 127 -3.94 -6.31 10.19
N ALA A 128 -4.43 -6.24 8.94
CA ALA A 128 -4.17 -7.25 7.93
C ALA A 128 -2.89 -6.97 7.13
N PHE A 129 -2.25 -8.04 6.65
CA PHE A 129 -1.37 -7.91 5.50
C PHE A 129 -2.18 -7.45 4.29
N CYS A 130 -1.77 -6.32 3.70
CA CYS A 130 -2.43 -5.68 2.56
C CYS A 130 -1.53 -5.84 1.33
N LEU A 131 -1.71 -6.95 0.62
CA LEU A 131 -0.82 -7.42 -0.44
C LEU A 131 -1.44 -7.18 -1.81
N HIS A 132 -0.61 -6.65 -2.72
CA HIS A 132 -1.00 -6.21 -4.04
C HIS A 132 -0.26 -7.06 -5.06
N TYR A 133 -0.99 -7.84 -5.85
CA TYR A 133 -0.39 -8.75 -6.82
C TYR A 133 -0.47 -8.12 -8.21
N PRO A 134 0.67 -7.83 -8.87
CA PRO A 134 0.69 -7.19 -10.17
C PRO A 134 0.17 -8.08 -11.29
N GLY A 135 -0.25 -7.43 -12.38
CA GLY A 135 -0.58 -8.04 -13.66
C GLY A 135 -2.06 -8.30 -13.84
N HIS A 136 -2.63 -7.96 -14.99
CA HIS A 136 -4.02 -8.28 -15.29
C HIS A 136 -4.10 -8.62 -16.78
N GLU A 137 -4.99 -9.54 -17.16
CA GLU A 137 -5.02 -10.13 -18.50
C GLU A 137 -5.23 -9.07 -19.60
N THR A 138 -6.08 -8.08 -19.33
CA THR A 138 -6.44 -7.02 -20.29
C THR A 138 -5.80 -5.65 -20.01
N TYR A 139 -5.66 -5.23 -18.74
CA TYR A 139 -5.32 -3.85 -18.38
C TYR A 139 -4.01 -3.81 -17.59
N ASP A 140 -3.05 -3.04 -18.05
CA ASP A 140 -1.73 -2.89 -17.41
C ASP A 140 -1.75 -2.01 -16.16
N PHE A 141 -2.80 -1.23 -15.95
CA PHE A 141 -3.02 -0.42 -14.75
C PHE A 141 -3.93 -1.10 -13.71
N ARG A 142 -4.15 -2.42 -13.80
CA ARG A 142 -4.94 -3.19 -12.82
C ARG A 142 -4.13 -4.30 -12.16
N LEU A 143 -4.42 -4.52 -10.89
CA LEU A 143 -3.90 -5.66 -10.13
C LEU A 143 -4.53 -6.98 -10.59
N LYS A 144 -3.76 -8.06 -10.45
CA LYS A 144 -4.23 -9.45 -10.60
C LYS A 144 -5.17 -9.81 -9.48
N ASP A 145 -4.74 -9.44 -8.28
CA ASP A 145 -5.33 -9.84 -7.03
C ASP A 145 -4.92 -8.82 -5.97
N TRP A 146 -5.78 -8.70 -4.97
CA TRP A 146 -5.52 -7.91 -3.78
C TRP A 146 -5.92 -8.75 -2.58
N LYS A 147 -4.93 -9.07 -1.73
CA LYS A 147 -5.15 -9.91 -0.55
C LYS A 147 -5.15 -9.08 0.71
N TRP A 148 -6.20 -9.28 1.48
CA TRP A 148 -6.39 -8.74 2.81
C TRP A 148 -6.34 -9.89 3.81
N ASP A 149 -5.15 -10.21 4.33
CA ASP A 149 -4.94 -11.35 5.23
C ASP A 149 -4.85 -10.87 6.68
N THR A 150 -5.92 -11.07 7.44
CA THR A 150 -6.03 -10.72 8.87
C THR A 150 -5.31 -11.70 9.79
N ARG A 151 -4.76 -12.79 9.25
CA ARG A 151 -4.17 -13.90 10.00
C ARG A 151 -5.18 -14.48 10.99
N ASP A 152 -4.90 -14.33 12.28
CA ASP A 152 -5.74 -14.71 13.43
C ASP A 152 -6.36 -13.49 14.15
N GLY A 153 -6.21 -12.30 13.58
CA GLY A 153 -6.73 -11.05 14.14
C GLY A 153 -6.00 -10.54 15.38
N LEU A 154 -4.91 -11.19 15.80
CA LEU A 154 -4.16 -10.81 17.00
C LEU A 154 -3.12 -9.70 16.70
N PRO A 155 -2.80 -8.87 17.71
CA PRO A 155 -1.73 -7.89 17.60
C PRO A 155 -0.36 -8.59 17.59
N PHE A 156 0.67 -7.88 17.14
CA PHE A 156 2.05 -8.36 17.10
C PHE A 156 3.01 -7.28 17.58
N GLU A 157 4.17 -7.72 18.06
CA GLU A 157 5.16 -6.86 18.70
C GLU A 157 6.07 -6.15 17.68
N ILE A 158 6.45 -4.92 18.00
CA ILE A 158 7.46 -4.14 17.29
C ILE A 158 8.61 -3.83 18.25
N PRO A 159 9.82 -4.38 18.01
CA PRO A 159 11.00 -4.09 18.83
C PRO A 159 11.62 -2.74 18.49
N LEU A 160 12.25 -2.10 19.48
CA LEU A 160 12.96 -0.81 19.33
C LEU A 160 14.03 -0.88 18.23
N ARG A 161 14.71 -2.02 18.10
CA ARG A 161 15.73 -2.29 17.07
C ARG A 161 15.25 -2.16 15.62
N CYS A 162 13.94 -2.10 15.40
CA CYS A 162 13.38 -1.80 14.08
C CYS A 162 13.20 -0.31 13.83
N LEU A 163 13.25 0.54 14.85
CA LEU A 163 12.98 1.98 14.77
C LEU A 163 14.24 2.82 14.56
N TYR A 164 15.43 2.24 14.51
CA TYR A 164 16.68 2.97 14.20
C TYR A 164 17.55 2.16 13.22
N PRO A 165 18.36 2.83 12.38
CA PRO A 165 19.35 2.20 11.51
C PRO A 165 20.54 1.61 12.28
N ASP A 166 21.03 0.47 11.82
CA ASP A 166 22.24 -0.12 12.36
C ASP A 166 23.47 0.75 12.00
N GLY A 167 24.18 1.25 13.01
CA GLY A 167 25.41 2.03 12.85
C GLY A 167 25.26 3.51 12.51
N VAL A 168 24.09 4.13 12.75
CA VAL A 168 23.93 5.60 12.66
C VAL A 168 23.31 6.14 13.94
N ASP A 169 24.11 6.87 14.71
CA ASP A 169 23.70 7.48 15.97
C ASP A 169 22.73 8.66 15.75
N ASN A 170 21.90 8.93 16.76
CA ASN A 170 21.03 10.11 16.82
C ASN A 170 19.99 10.14 15.69
N LEU A 171 19.52 8.96 15.26
CA LEU A 171 18.50 8.81 14.24
C LEU A 171 17.50 7.71 14.60
N LEU A 172 16.26 8.13 14.88
CA LEU A 172 15.11 7.23 14.99
C LEU A 172 14.13 7.51 13.85
N ALA A 173 13.34 6.49 13.51
CA ALA A 173 12.36 6.54 12.46
C ALA A 173 11.05 5.89 12.89
N ALA A 174 9.99 6.24 12.16
CA ALA A 174 8.63 5.83 12.45
C ALA A 174 7.82 5.65 11.16
N GLY A 175 6.61 5.09 11.30
CA GLY A 175 5.71 4.88 10.17
C GLY A 175 6.25 3.86 9.17
N LYS A 176 6.16 4.19 7.88
CA LYS A 176 6.54 3.29 6.78
C LYS A 176 8.04 3.02 6.66
N HIS A 177 8.87 3.80 7.38
CA HIS A 177 10.32 3.77 7.28
C HIS A 177 10.97 2.68 8.14
N ILE A 178 10.22 2.08 9.08
CA ILE A 178 10.78 1.13 10.04
C ILE A 178 11.38 -0.11 9.35
N SER A 179 12.34 -0.76 10.00
CA SER A 179 13.07 -1.89 9.45
C SER A 179 12.24 -3.18 9.47
N VAL A 180 11.63 -3.49 8.33
CA VAL A 180 10.74 -4.65 8.12
C VAL A 180 10.94 -5.23 6.73
N THR A 181 10.59 -6.51 6.54
CA THR A 181 10.51 -7.09 5.18
C THR A 181 9.35 -6.52 4.38
N HIS A 182 9.36 -6.72 3.07
CA HIS A 182 8.29 -6.24 2.17
C HIS A 182 6.89 -6.66 2.64
N VAL A 183 6.70 -7.93 2.97
CA VAL A 183 5.40 -8.46 3.42
C VAL A 183 5.01 -7.90 4.78
N ALA A 184 5.93 -7.85 5.75
CA ALA A 184 5.68 -7.22 7.05
C ALA A 184 5.33 -5.72 6.94
N GLY A 185 5.99 -5.02 6.01
CA GLY A 185 5.70 -3.63 5.67
C GLY A 185 4.26 -3.39 5.23
N SER A 186 3.59 -4.40 4.67
CA SER A 186 2.20 -4.28 4.22
C SER A 186 1.20 -4.06 5.37
N VAL A 187 1.52 -4.52 6.58
CA VAL A 187 0.65 -4.38 7.77
C VAL A 187 1.14 -3.29 8.73
N THR A 188 2.45 -3.07 8.85
CA THR A 188 3.00 -2.03 9.75
C THR A 188 2.77 -0.61 9.23
N LYS A 189 2.50 -0.45 7.93
CA LYS A 189 2.30 0.85 7.27
C LYS A 189 1.00 1.59 7.62
N PHE A 190 0.06 0.96 8.34
CA PHE A 190 -1.20 1.62 8.69
C PHE A 190 -0.97 2.85 9.58
N MET A 191 -1.77 3.90 9.38
CA MET A 191 -1.57 5.19 10.05
C MET A 191 -1.56 5.09 11.59
N GLY A 192 -2.43 4.25 12.16
CA GLY A 192 -2.47 4.00 13.60
C GLY A 192 -1.18 3.33 14.11
N ASN A 193 -0.70 2.31 13.40
CA ASN A 193 0.56 1.64 13.68
C ASN A 193 1.74 2.63 13.59
N GLY A 194 1.77 3.45 12.53
CA GLY A 194 2.80 4.48 12.36
C GLY A 194 2.80 5.54 13.47
N ALA A 195 1.64 5.92 13.98
CA ALA A 195 1.53 6.83 15.13
C ALA A 195 2.10 6.20 16.41
N GLN A 196 1.85 4.91 16.65
CA GLN A 196 2.46 4.18 17.78
C GLN A 196 4.00 4.16 17.67
N HIS A 197 4.55 3.93 16.47
CA HIS A 197 6.00 3.99 16.26
C HIS A 197 6.58 5.36 16.62
N ALA A 198 5.89 6.46 16.27
CA ALA A 198 6.34 7.80 16.57
C ALA A 198 6.35 8.09 18.08
N VAL A 199 5.31 7.64 18.80
CA VAL A 199 5.24 7.75 20.26
C VAL A 199 6.36 6.94 20.92
N ALA A 200 6.59 5.71 20.46
CA ALA A 200 7.67 4.84 20.92
C ALA A 200 9.05 5.47 20.71
N ALA A 201 9.32 5.97 19.50
CA ALA A 201 10.57 6.67 19.19
C ALA A 201 10.78 7.91 20.06
N ALA A 202 9.75 8.74 20.25
CA ALA A 202 9.85 9.92 21.11
C ALA A 202 10.13 9.55 22.59
N ALA A 203 9.50 8.48 23.10
CA ALA A 203 9.79 7.98 24.44
C ALA A 203 11.22 7.45 24.57
N ALA A 204 11.71 6.72 23.55
CA ALA A 204 13.09 6.24 23.50
C ALA A 204 14.10 7.41 23.56
N VAL A 205 13.88 8.48 22.77
CA VAL A 205 14.70 9.70 22.85
C VAL A 205 14.75 10.25 24.27
N LYS A 206 13.60 10.32 24.95
CA LYS A 206 13.55 10.83 26.33
C LYS A 206 14.40 9.97 27.28
N VAL A 207 14.36 8.65 27.14
CA VAL A 207 15.20 7.71 27.92
C VAL A 207 16.68 7.94 27.59
N CYS A 208 17.04 8.01 26.31
CA CYS A 208 18.40 8.26 25.86
C CYS A 208 18.99 9.55 26.48
N LEU A 209 18.21 10.64 26.46
CA LEU A 209 18.61 11.91 27.08
C LEU A 209 18.77 11.83 28.62
N CYS A 210 17.97 11.01 29.31
CA CYS A 210 18.10 10.82 30.75
C CYS A 210 19.35 10.02 31.13
N HIS A 211 19.84 9.17 30.22
CA HIS A 211 20.98 8.28 30.45
C HIS A 211 22.26 8.73 29.75
N ASP A 212 22.24 9.87 29.05
CA ASP A 212 23.36 10.38 28.25
C ASP A 212 23.90 9.35 27.24
N VAL A 213 22.97 8.68 26.56
CA VAL A 213 23.27 7.74 25.47
C VAL A 213 22.67 8.24 24.17
N ALA A 214 23.29 7.92 23.04
CA ALA A 214 22.70 8.18 21.74
C ALA A 214 21.52 7.22 21.49
N PRO A 215 20.39 7.69 20.94
CA PRO A 215 19.39 6.79 20.36
C PRO A 215 19.87 6.18 19.05
#